data_AF-A0A9D1QJJ0-F1
#
_entry.id   AF-A0A9D1QJJ0-F1
#
_cell.length_a   1.000
_cell.length_b   1.000
_cell.length_c   1.000
_cell.angle_alpha   90.00
_cell.angle_beta   90.00
_cell.angle_gamma   90.00
#
_symmetry.space_group_name_H-M   'P 1'
#
loop_
_entity.id
_entity.type
_entity.pdbx_description
1 polymer ?
#
loop_
_entity_poly.entity_id
_entity_poly.type
_entity_poly.pdbx_seq_one_letter_code
_entity_poly.pdbx_strand_id
1 'polypeptide(L)'
;MALGGRIRSIRKSKKMTLADLAGGEITKGMMSLIENGKSKPSMETLQHIARTLDVSVSHLMQEGDDVWTESILEYEGFTDNFNFPYAFIEEEILKNLDKVAQNSRGMEVYNILRMYYRMKGKHEIADEYPARVDAFLEGRTVKNASAKYYRNIFELELTYFQEDYQEVVDGYRDDMYIRPLAQHPIDRIIMAVRSSVYPLSLHHLGREEEARAEFEKIEETIEDISDSVFTKEFYMIKDIIFEK
;
A
#
# COMPACT_ATOMS: atom_id res chain seq x y z
N MET A 1 -8.05 18.04 0.19
CA MET A 1 -8.55 19.25 -0.48
C MET A 1 -9.98 19.02 -1.00
N ALA A 2 -10.94 19.91 -0.69
CA ALA A 2 -12.31 19.79 -1.20
C ALA A 2 -12.40 20.08 -2.71
N LEU A 3 -13.44 19.57 -3.39
CA LEU A 3 -13.69 19.70 -4.84
C LEU A 3 -13.39 21.11 -5.39
N GLY A 4 -13.93 22.16 -4.75
CA GLY A 4 -13.74 23.54 -5.20
C GLY A 4 -12.27 24.01 -5.14
N GLY A 5 -11.55 23.60 -4.10
CA GLY A 5 -10.11 23.86 -3.98
C GLY A 5 -9.31 23.15 -5.08
N ARG A 6 -9.67 21.90 -5.39
CA ARG A 6 -9.04 21.10 -6.44
C ARG A 6 -9.24 21.73 -7.83
N ILE A 7 -10.47 22.13 -8.16
CA ILE A 7 -10.80 22.86 -9.38
C ILE A 7 -9.96 24.14 -9.49
N ARG A 8 -9.89 24.94 -8.40
CA ARG A 8 -9.11 26.17 -8.35
C ARG A 8 -7.62 25.92 -8.58
N SER A 9 -7.06 24.89 -7.95
CA SER A 9 -5.65 24.55 -8.06
C SER A 9 -5.26 24.24 -9.51
N ILE A 10 -6.02 23.33 -10.16
CA ILE A 10 -5.79 22.94 -11.56
C ILE A 10 -5.99 24.13 -12.50
N ARG A 11 -7.03 24.95 -12.28
CA ARG A 11 -7.26 26.15 -13.09
C ARG A 11 -6.06 27.11 -13.01
N LYS A 12 -5.53 27.34 -11.81
CA LYS A 12 -4.38 28.24 -11.60
C LYS A 12 -3.10 27.67 -12.22
N SER A 13 -2.85 26.37 -12.12
CA SER A 13 -1.68 25.75 -12.75
C SER A 13 -1.73 25.87 -14.27
N LYS A 14 -2.93 25.83 -14.86
CA LYS A 14 -3.17 26.09 -16.29
C LYS A 14 -3.27 27.57 -16.67
N LYS A 15 -3.03 28.49 -15.72
CA LYS A 15 -3.10 29.96 -15.90
C LYS A 15 -4.44 30.46 -16.47
N MET A 16 -5.53 29.74 -16.21
CA MET A 16 -6.86 30.09 -16.68
C MET A 16 -7.58 31.07 -15.73
N THR A 17 -8.34 32.01 -16.27
CA THR A 17 -9.25 32.85 -15.48
C THR A 17 -10.53 32.09 -15.12
N LEU A 18 -11.29 32.61 -14.15
CA LEU A 18 -12.62 32.05 -13.83
C LEU A 18 -13.57 32.10 -15.04
N ALA A 19 -13.41 33.09 -15.93
CA ALA A 19 -14.22 33.21 -17.13
C ALA A 19 -13.84 32.13 -18.16
N ASP A 20 -12.54 31.86 -18.32
CA ASP A 20 -12.05 30.82 -19.25
C ASP A 20 -12.55 29.43 -18.83
N LEU A 21 -12.53 29.14 -17.53
CA LEU A 21 -13.03 27.85 -17.03
C LEU A 21 -14.57 27.78 -17.09
N ALA A 22 -15.26 28.90 -16.86
CA ALA A 22 -16.71 28.95 -16.94
C ALA A 22 -17.19 28.78 -18.38
N GLY A 23 -16.44 29.35 -19.35
CA GLY A 23 -16.79 29.35 -20.76
C GLY A 23 -18.12 30.06 -20.98
N GLY A 24 -19.10 29.32 -21.51
CA GLY A 24 -20.49 29.77 -21.66
C GLY A 24 -21.53 28.91 -20.94
N GLU A 25 -21.13 27.78 -20.34
CA GLU A 25 -22.09 26.85 -19.71
C GLU A 25 -22.50 27.27 -18.31
N ILE A 26 -21.61 27.93 -17.55
CA ILE A 26 -21.95 28.50 -16.24
C ILE A 26 -21.43 29.93 -16.11
N THR A 27 -22.01 30.68 -15.19
CA THR A 27 -21.58 32.07 -14.95
C THR A 27 -20.25 32.10 -14.17
N LYS A 28 -19.45 33.17 -14.37
CA LYS A 28 -18.25 33.44 -13.56
C LYS A 28 -18.56 33.46 -12.05
N GLY A 29 -19.73 33.97 -11.68
CA GLY A 29 -20.21 33.99 -10.30
C GLY A 29 -20.44 32.57 -9.75
N MET A 30 -21.12 31.72 -10.52
CA MET A 30 -21.33 30.31 -10.17
C MET A 30 -20.01 29.54 -10.06
N MET A 31 -19.07 29.75 -10.99
CA MET A 31 -17.72 29.17 -10.91
C MET A 31 -17.01 29.57 -9.61
N SER A 32 -17.11 30.84 -9.22
CA SER A 32 -16.52 31.31 -7.96
C SER A 32 -17.16 30.66 -6.74
N LEU A 33 -18.48 30.47 -6.73
CA LEU A 33 -19.17 29.78 -5.64
C LEU A 33 -18.73 28.30 -5.54
N ILE A 34 -18.59 27.62 -6.68
CA ILE A 34 -18.10 26.23 -6.75
C ILE A 34 -16.68 26.14 -6.19
N GLU A 35 -15.76 26.99 -6.66
CA GLU A 35 -14.37 26.96 -6.18
C GLU A 35 -14.22 27.27 -4.68
N ASN A 36 -15.14 28.04 -4.12
CA ASN A 36 -15.18 28.37 -2.69
C ASN A 36 -15.98 27.35 -1.86
N GLY A 37 -16.48 26.27 -2.47
CA GLY A 37 -17.29 25.27 -1.77
C GLY A 37 -18.68 25.76 -1.33
N LYS A 38 -19.12 26.93 -1.82
CA LYS A 38 -20.43 27.53 -1.50
C LYS A 38 -21.56 26.99 -2.38
N SER A 39 -21.25 26.25 -3.44
CA SER A 39 -22.21 25.60 -4.32
C SER A 39 -21.68 24.25 -4.77
N LYS A 40 -22.54 23.23 -4.75
CA LYS A 40 -22.25 21.92 -5.34
C LYS A 40 -22.68 21.93 -6.81
N PRO A 41 -21.77 21.67 -7.78
CA PRO A 41 -22.14 21.62 -9.19
C PRO A 41 -23.04 20.43 -9.48
N SER A 42 -23.88 20.53 -10.52
CA SER A 42 -24.55 19.36 -11.11
C SER A 42 -23.52 18.47 -11.81
N MET A 43 -23.90 17.23 -12.14
CA MET A 43 -23.01 16.32 -12.86
C MET A 43 -22.64 16.85 -14.25
N GLU A 44 -23.57 17.50 -14.94
CA GLU A 44 -23.34 18.15 -16.23
C GLU A 44 -22.32 19.29 -16.11
N THR A 45 -22.50 20.18 -15.13
CA THR A 45 -21.52 21.24 -14.83
C THR A 45 -20.15 20.66 -14.48
N LEU A 46 -20.11 19.57 -13.71
CA LEU A 46 -18.86 18.93 -13.35
C LEU A 46 -18.15 18.30 -14.56
N GLN A 47 -18.89 17.69 -15.48
CA GLN A 47 -18.35 17.18 -16.75
C GLN A 47 -17.81 18.30 -17.63
N HIS A 48 -18.50 19.45 -17.69
CA HIS A 48 -18.00 20.64 -18.38
C HIS A 48 -16.67 21.13 -17.78
N ILE A 49 -16.61 21.26 -16.45
CA ILE A 49 -15.40 21.68 -15.73
C ILE A 49 -14.25 20.71 -16.00
N ALA A 50 -14.50 19.41 -15.90
CA ALA A 50 -13.51 18.36 -16.13
C ALA A 50 -12.94 18.40 -17.56
N ARG A 51 -13.83 18.47 -18.56
CA ARG A 51 -13.43 18.62 -19.97
C ARG A 51 -12.61 19.88 -20.21
N THR A 52 -13.04 21.01 -19.68
CA THR A 52 -12.34 22.30 -19.87
C THR A 52 -10.97 22.30 -19.19
N LEU A 53 -10.82 21.63 -18.05
CA LEU A 53 -9.54 21.45 -17.36
C LEU A 53 -8.69 20.32 -17.95
N ASP A 54 -9.19 19.56 -18.92
CA ASP A 54 -8.56 18.37 -19.49
C ASP A 54 -8.16 17.35 -18.40
N VAL A 55 -9.15 16.99 -17.58
CA VAL A 55 -9.03 15.97 -16.54
C VAL A 55 -10.30 15.11 -16.51
N SER A 56 -10.25 13.94 -15.86
CA SER A 56 -11.46 13.13 -15.66
C SER A 56 -12.33 13.69 -14.53
N VAL A 57 -13.64 13.45 -14.61
CA VAL A 57 -14.57 13.77 -13.50
C VAL A 57 -14.14 13.05 -12.22
N SER A 58 -13.68 11.80 -12.34
CA SER A 58 -13.15 11.03 -11.22
C SER A 58 -11.99 11.76 -10.53
N HIS A 59 -11.07 12.37 -11.29
CA HIS A 59 -9.96 13.12 -10.71
C HIS A 59 -10.43 14.35 -9.91
N LEU A 60 -11.47 15.06 -10.36
CA LEU A 60 -12.03 16.19 -9.60
C LEU A 60 -12.76 15.75 -8.33
N MET A 61 -13.39 14.57 -8.37
CA MET A 61 -14.14 14.01 -7.25
C MET A 61 -13.28 13.26 -6.24
N GLN A 62 -11.97 13.13 -6.47
CA GLN A 62 -11.07 12.54 -5.49
C GLN A 62 -11.08 13.35 -4.20
N GLU A 63 -11.27 12.63 -3.09
CA GLU A 63 -11.20 13.17 -1.74
C GLU A 63 -9.75 13.17 -1.23
N GLY A 64 -9.45 14.04 -0.27
CA GLY A 64 -8.10 14.25 0.26
C GLY A 64 -7.20 15.12 -0.62
N ASP A 65 -5.93 15.24 -0.25
CA ASP A 65 -4.93 16.17 -0.80
C ASP A 65 -3.78 15.39 -1.45
N ASP A 66 -3.78 15.33 -2.77
CA ASP A 66 -2.83 14.52 -3.54
C ASP A 66 -1.39 15.04 -3.38
N VAL A 67 -1.20 16.36 -3.35
CA VAL A 67 0.13 16.99 -3.25
C VAL A 67 0.71 16.74 -1.87
N TRP A 68 -0.10 16.92 -0.83
CA TRP A 68 0.33 16.59 0.53
C TRP A 68 0.62 15.10 0.67
N THR A 69 -0.25 14.23 0.17
CA THR A 69 -0.06 12.78 0.22
C THR A 69 1.23 12.35 -0.48
N GLU A 70 1.54 12.92 -1.64
CA GLU A 70 2.80 12.68 -2.35
C GLU A 70 4.01 13.15 -1.52
N SER A 71 3.95 14.34 -0.93
CA SER A 71 5.04 14.84 -0.08
C SER A 71 5.31 13.98 1.17
N ILE A 72 4.28 13.31 1.70
CA ILE A 72 4.44 12.35 2.80
C ILE A 72 5.19 11.11 2.32
N LEU A 73 4.82 10.56 1.15
CA LEU A 73 5.45 9.35 0.61
C LEU A 73 6.90 9.59 0.17
N GLU A 74 7.24 10.82 -0.23
CA GLU A 74 8.60 11.23 -0.60
C GLU A 74 9.51 11.53 0.60
N TYR A 75 9.00 11.41 1.83
CA TYR A 75 9.81 11.63 3.02
C TYR A 75 10.97 10.63 3.10
N GLU A 76 12.21 11.14 3.07
CA GLU A 76 13.43 10.33 3.01
C GLU A 76 13.55 9.31 4.14
N GLY A 77 12.98 9.60 5.32
CA GLY A 77 13.01 8.67 6.45
C GLY A 77 12.27 7.35 6.21
N PHE A 78 11.41 7.24 5.19
CA PHE A 78 10.85 5.94 4.79
C PHE A 78 11.82 5.06 3.99
N THR A 79 12.93 5.63 3.51
CA THR A 79 13.98 4.89 2.80
C THR A 79 15.15 4.47 3.70
N ASP A 80 15.13 4.87 4.98
CA ASP A 80 16.10 4.41 5.97
C ASP A 80 15.73 3.00 6.44
N ASN A 81 16.49 2.01 5.96
CA ASN A 81 16.28 0.60 6.28
C ASN A 81 16.52 0.25 7.76
N PHE A 82 17.16 1.14 8.54
CA PHE A 82 17.54 0.86 9.92
C PHE A 82 16.66 1.59 10.94
N ASN A 83 15.98 2.67 10.55
CA ASN A 83 15.16 3.47 11.47
C ASN A 83 13.78 3.77 10.91
N PHE A 84 12.76 3.17 11.52
CA PHE A 84 11.37 3.50 11.18
C PHE A 84 10.99 4.89 11.73
N PRO A 85 10.41 5.80 10.92
CA PRO A 85 10.28 7.21 11.29
C PRO A 85 9.05 7.51 12.17
N TYR A 86 9.00 6.95 13.39
CA TYR A 86 7.86 7.08 14.30
C TYR A 86 7.42 8.53 14.56
N ALA A 87 8.37 9.42 14.88
CA ALA A 87 8.06 10.81 15.22
C ALA A 87 7.42 11.56 14.05
N PHE A 88 7.89 11.32 12.82
CA PHE A 88 7.31 11.92 11.62
C PHE A 88 5.88 11.43 11.41
N ILE A 89 5.63 10.13 11.58
CA ILE A 89 4.29 9.56 11.43
C ILE A 89 3.32 10.18 12.47
N GLU A 90 3.77 10.29 13.72
CA GLU A 90 2.97 10.85 14.82
C GLU A 90 2.64 12.34 14.61
N GLU A 91 3.59 13.13 14.14
CA GLU A 91 3.45 14.58 13.99
C GLU A 91 2.82 15.00 12.67
N GLU A 92 3.21 14.38 11.56
CA GLU A 92 2.82 14.82 10.22
C GLU A 92 1.63 14.03 9.69
N ILE A 93 1.58 12.71 9.88
CA ILE A 93 0.53 11.87 9.27
C ILE A 93 -0.69 11.78 10.19
N LEU A 94 -0.52 11.35 11.44
CA LEU A 94 -1.64 11.10 12.36
C LEU A 94 -2.46 12.37 12.66
N LYS A 95 -1.82 13.54 12.70
CA LYS A 95 -2.52 14.82 12.93
C LYS A 95 -3.27 15.34 11.69
N ASN A 96 -3.00 14.78 10.52
CA ASN A 96 -3.52 15.25 9.23
C ASN A 96 -4.18 14.12 8.41
N LEU A 97 -4.77 13.11 9.08
CA LEU A 97 -5.39 11.96 8.40
C LEU A 97 -6.48 12.35 7.39
N ASP A 98 -7.15 13.49 7.63
CA ASP A 98 -8.18 14.06 6.73
C ASP A 98 -7.61 14.53 5.39
N LYS A 99 -6.29 14.75 5.31
CA LYS A 99 -5.60 15.13 4.08
C LYS A 99 -5.20 13.94 3.22
N VAL A 100 -5.26 12.70 3.72
CA VAL A 100 -4.88 11.52 2.94
C VAL A 100 -5.79 11.38 1.72
N ALA A 101 -5.18 11.35 0.53
CA ALA A 101 -5.90 11.23 -0.73
C ALA A 101 -6.58 9.87 -0.87
N GLN A 102 -7.85 9.84 -1.30
CA GLN A 102 -8.59 8.59 -1.54
C GLN A 102 -8.24 8.01 -2.93
N ASN A 103 -6.95 7.75 -3.13
CA ASN A 103 -6.36 7.17 -4.34
C ASN A 103 -5.28 6.14 -3.97
N SER A 104 -4.59 5.56 -4.96
CA SER A 104 -3.59 4.52 -4.72
C SER A 104 -2.46 4.97 -3.78
N ARG A 105 -2.02 6.23 -3.90
CA ARG A 105 -0.97 6.80 -3.05
C ARG A 105 -1.44 6.96 -1.60
N GLY A 106 -2.67 7.42 -1.37
CA GLY A 106 -3.16 7.49 0.02
C GLY A 106 -3.39 6.11 0.64
N MET A 107 -3.67 5.08 -0.18
CA MET A 107 -3.63 3.70 0.33
C MET A 107 -2.23 3.31 0.82
N GLU A 108 -1.16 3.76 0.16
CA GLU A 108 0.22 3.58 0.65
C GLU A 108 0.47 4.30 1.99
N VAL A 109 -0.17 5.44 2.24
CA VAL A 109 -0.12 6.13 3.55
C VAL A 109 -0.85 5.34 4.64
N TYR A 110 -2.06 4.83 4.39
CA TYR A 110 -2.78 3.98 5.36
C TYR A 110 -2.02 2.70 5.71
N ASN A 111 -1.29 2.22 4.73
CA ASN A 111 -0.39 1.10 4.81
C ASN A 111 0.84 1.36 5.69
N ILE A 112 1.44 2.55 5.60
CA ILE A 112 2.47 3.01 6.55
C ILE A 112 1.90 3.09 7.97
N LEU A 113 0.67 3.60 8.13
CA LEU A 113 0.01 3.70 9.43
C LEU A 113 -0.28 2.32 10.05
N ARG A 114 -0.70 1.36 9.23
CA ARG A 114 -0.86 -0.03 9.65
C ARG A 114 0.45 -0.57 10.23
N MET A 115 1.56 -0.40 9.51
CA MET A 115 2.88 -0.85 9.95
C MET A 115 3.30 -0.15 11.25
N TYR A 116 3.09 1.16 11.34
CA TYR A 116 3.33 1.92 12.56
C TYR A 116 2.58 1.37 13.78
N TYR A 117 1.28 1.06 13.65
CA TYR A 117 0.50 0.53 14.76
C TYR A 117 0.90 -0.90 15.13
N ARG A 118 1.27 -1.74 14.16
CA ARG A 118 1.85 -3.07 14.44
C ARG A 118 3.14 -2.96 15.23
N MET A 119 4.06 -2.09 14.80
CA MET A 119 5.34 -1.88 15.49
C MET A 119 5.18 -1.33 16.92
N LYS A 120 4.06 -0.68 17.23
CA LYS A 120 3.71 -0.21 18.58
C LYS A 120 2.94 -1.24 19.41
N GLY A 121 2.73 -2.46 18.90
CA GLY A 121 1.95 -3.52 19.55
C GLY A 121 0.44 -3.24 19.61
N LYS A 122 -0.09 -2.36 18.75
CA LYS A 122 -1.51 -1.98 18.70
C LYS A 122 -2.22 -2.68 17.54
N HIS A 123 -2.24 -4.00 17.58
CA HIS A 123 -2.73 -4.87 16.50
C HIS A 123 -4.19 -4.57 16.13
N GLU A 124 -5.07 -4.37 17.13
CA GLU A 124 -6.49 -4.04 16.89
C GLU A 124 -6.67 -2.79 16.01
N ILE A 125 -5.87 -1.74 16.25
CA ILE A 125 -5.93 -0.50 15.47
C ILE A 125 -5.31 -0.71 14.09
N ALA A 126 -4.24 -1.51 14.00
CA ALA A 126 -3.60 -1.82 12.73
C ALA A 126 -4.57 -2.56 11.78
N ASP A 127 -5.41 -3.44 12.31
CA ASP A 127 -6.34 -4.26 11.54
C ASP A 127 -7.56 -3.50 11.00
N GLU A 128 -7.78 -2.25 11.43
CA GLU A 128 -8.77 -1.35 10.83
C GLU A 128 -8.35 -0.81 9.44
N TYR A 129 -7.04 -0.69 9.19
CA TYR A 129 -6.51 -0.10 7.96
C TYR A 129 -6.63 -1.02 6.72
N PRO A 130 -6.43 -2.36 6.81
CA PRO A 130 -6.72 -3.29 5.73
C PRO A 130 -8.11 -3.12 5.13
N ALA A 131 -9.15 -2.95 5.95
CA ALA A 131 -10.51 -2.76 5.46
C ALA A 131 -10.64 -1.52 4.56
N ARG A 132 -9.91 -0.44 4.87
CA ARG A 132 -9.89 0.79 4.04
C ARG A 132 -9.16 0.58 2.72
N VAL A 133 -8.06 -0.18 2.75
CA VAL A 133 -7.26 -0.51 1.57
C VAL A 133 -8.01 -1.50 0.66
N ASP A 134 -8.59 -2.55 1.22
CA ASP A 134 -9.38 -3.53 0.49
C ASP A 134 -10.64 -2.90 -0.12
N ALA A 135 -11.38 -2.05 0.62
CA ALA A 135 -12.53 -1.31 0.07
C ALA A 135 -12.15 -0.43 -1.13
N PHE A 136 -10.94 0.13 -1.16
CA PHE A 136 -10.45 0.86 -2.34
C PHE A 136 -10.09 -0.06 -3.51
N LEU A 137 -9.58 -1.26 -3.23
CA LEU A 137 -9.12 -2.24 -4.22
C LEU A 137 -10.26 -3.05 -4.86
N GLU A 138 -11.35 -3.33 -4.14
CA GLU A 138 -12.49 -4.15 -4.61
C GLU A 138 -13.15 -3.63 -5.90
N GLY A 139 -12.94 -2.37 -6.28
CA GLY A 139 -13.45 -1.77 -7.51
C GLY A 139 -12.48 -1.72 -8.71
N ARG A 140 -11.22 -2.18 -8.58
CA ARG A 140 -10.18 -1.99 -9.62
C ARG A 140 -9.44 -3.31 -9.92
N THR A 141 -9.76 -3.89 -11.07
CA THR A 141 -9.33 -5.21 -11.57
C THR A 141 -7.82 -5.53 -11.45
N VAL A 142 -7.55 -6.75 -10.95
CA VAL A 142 -6.44 -7.73 -11.19
C VAL A 142 -4.97 -7.25 -11.20
N LYS A 143 -4.63 -6.03 -11.64
CA LYS A 143 -3.25 -5.55 -11.72
C LYS A 143 -2.56 -5.32 -10.38
N ASN A 144 -3.32 -5.27 -9.28
CA ASN A 144 -2.79 -5.05 -7.92
C ASN A 144 -2.68 -6.32 -7.07
N ALA A 145 -3.00 -7.49 -7.63
CA ALA A 145 -2.92 -8.76 -6.89
C ALA A 145 -1.49 -8.99 -6.35
N SER A 146 -0.47 -8.72 -7.17
CA SER A 146 0.94 -8.81 -6.78
C SER A 146 1.27 -7.94 -5.55
N ALA A 147 0.84 -6.67 -5.53
CA ALA A 147 1.10 -5.76 -4.41
C ALA A 147 0.42 -6.22 -3.12
N LYS A 148 -0.79 -6.79 -3.19
CA LYS A 148 -1.48 -7.38 -2.03
C LYS A 148 -0.67 -8.53 -1.41
N TYR A 149 -0.07 -9.39 -2.23
CA TYR A 149 0.68 -10.53 -1.74
C TYR A 149 2.08 -10.19 -1.22
N TYR A 150 2.85 -9.36 -1.93
CA TYR A 150 4.20 -8.97 -1.49
C TYR A 150 4.16 -8.21 -0.18
N ARG A 151 3.17 -7.33 -0.03
CA ARG A 151 2.99 -6.49 1.15
C ARG A 151 2.82 -7.29 2.44
N ASN A 152 1.97 -8.31 2.42
CA ASN A 152 1.74 -9.14 3.59
C ASN A 152 3.00 -9.94 3.97
N ILE A 153 3.80 -10.39 3.00
CA ILE A 153 5.07 -11.11 3.27
C ILE A 153 6.08 -10.22 3.99
N PHE A 154 6.27 -8.97 3.52
CA PHE A 154 7.19 -8.03 4.17
C PHE A 154 6.78 -7.72 5.61
N GLU A 155 5.49 -7.64 5.88
CA GLU A 155 4.99 -7.40 7.24
C GLU A 155 5.27 -8.59 8.16
N LEU A 156 5.07 -9.82 7.68
CA LEU A 156 5.45 -11.03 8.44
C LEU A 156 6.96 -11.11 8.66
N GLU A 157 7.77 -10.71 7.69
CA GLU A 157 9.23 -10.64 7.82
C GLU A 157 9.67 -9.65 8.91
N LEU A 158 9.03 -8.46 8.96
CA LEU A 158 9.28 -7.51 10.04
C LEU A 158 8.85 -8.06 11.41
N THR A 159 7.67 -8.66 11.51
CA THR A 159 7.19 -9.29 12.75
C THR A 159 8.14 -10.39 13.23
N TYR A 160 8.67 -11.21 12.31
CA TYR A 160 9.68 -12.22 12.61
C TYR A 160 10.95 -11.61 13.23
N PHE A 161 11.45 -10.50 12.68
CA PHE A 161 12.61 -9.79 13.25
C PHE A 161 12.34 -9.14 14.61
N GLN A 162 11.08 -8.95 14.98
CA GLN A 162 10.67 -8.53 16.32
C GLN A 162 10.54 -9.71 17.31
N GLU A 163 10.84 -10.93 16.86
CA GLU A 163 10.72 -12.18 17.64
C GLU A 163 9.29 -12.52 18.06
N ASP A 164 8.27 -11.93 17.41
CA ASP A 164 6.85 -12.25 17.64
C ASP A 164 6.39 -13.37 16.70
N TYR A 165 6.92 -14.57 16.94
CA TYR A 165 6.70 -15.73 16.08
C TYR A 165 5.23 -16.18 16.04
N GLN A 166 4.47 -15.96 17.12
CA GLN A 166 3.06 -16.35 17.16
C GLN A 166 2.24 -15.49 16.21
N GLU A 167 2.46 -14.17 16.19
CA GLU A 167 1.78 -13.27 15.26
C GLU A 167 2.16 -13.57 13.80
N VAL A 168 3.39 -14.03 13.52
CA VAL A 168 3.78 -14.47 12.18
C VAL A 168 2.93 -15.66 11.73
N VAL A 169 2.76 -16.65 12.61
CA VAL A 169 1.96 -17.84 12.35
C VAL A 169 0.48 -17.49 12.17
N ASP A 170 -0.06 -16.63 13.02
CA ASP A 170 -1.48 -16.23 12.99
C ASP A 170 -1.79 -15.37 11.75
N GLY A 171 -0.82 -14.59 11.28
CA GLY A 171 -0.92 -13.77 10.08
C GLY A 171 -0.66 -14.51 8.76
N TYR A 172 -0.22 -15.77 8.80
CA TYR A 172 0.09 -16.57 7.62
C TYR A 172 -1.15 -16.95 6.81
N ARG A 173 -1.04 -16.95 5.47
CA ARG A 173 -2.08 -17.45 4.57
C ARG A 173 -1.46 -18.20 3.39
N ASP A 174 -2.04 -19.35 3.04
CA ASP A 174 -1.56 -20.19 1.94
C ASP A 174 -1.52 -19.47 0.58
N ASP A 175 -2.44 -18.52 0.35
CA ASP A 175 -2.52 -17.75 -0.87
C ASP A 175 -1.41 -16.69 -1.02
N MET A 176 -0.68 -16.38 0.06
CA MET A 176 0.39 -15.38 0.05
C MET A 176 1.59 -15.80 -0.79
N TYR A 177 1.77 -17.10 -1.01
CA TYR A 177 2.94 -17.68 -1.68
C TYR A 177 2.60 -18.24 -3.07
N ILE A 178 1.32 -18.39 -3.38
CA ILE A 178 0.84 -18.78 -4.71
C ILE A 178 0.98 -17.59 -5.68
N ARG A 179 1.56 -17.81 -6.88
CA ARG A 179 1.78 -16.76 -7.89
C ARG A 179 1.31 -17.20 -9.29
N PRO A 180 0.39 -16.46 -9.93
CA PRO A 180 -0.20 -16.84 -11.22
C PRO A 180 0.56 -16.37 -12.48
N LEU A 181 1.82 -15.91 -12.39
CA LEU A 181 2.56 -15.35 -13.55
C LEU A 181 4.02 -15.82 -13.61
N ALA A 182 4.58 -15.85 -14.84
CA ALA A 182 5.97 -16.23 -15.12
C ALA A 182 6.97 -15.27 -14.45
N GLN A 183 7.63 -15.73 -13.39
CA GLN A 183 8.66 -15.00 -12.66
C GLN A 183 10.06 -15.37 -13.15
N HIS A 184 10.98 -14.42 -13.14
CA HIS A 184 12.40 -14.69 -13.34
C HIS A 184 12.91 -15.63 -12.22
N PRO A 185 13.84 -16.56 -12.49
CA PRO A 185 14.32 -17.51 -11.47
C PRO A 185 14.80 -16.86 -10.17
N ILE A 186 15.48 -15.70 -10.25
CA ILE A 186 15.94 -14.95 -9.07
C ILE A 186 14.76 -14.50 -8.20
N ASP A 187 13.68 -14.00 -8.80
CA ASP A 187 12.52 -13.52 -8.04
C ASP A 187 11.84 -14.66 -7.29
N ARG A 188 11.77 -15.85 -7.92
CA ARG A 188 11.23 -17.06 -7.29
C ARG A 188 12.05 -17.45 -6.06
N ILE A 189 13.37 -17.42 -6.17
CA ILE A 189 14.28 -17.76 -5.06
C ILE A 189 14.17 -16.74 -3.93
N ILE A 190 14.19 -15.43 -4.24
CA ILE A 190 14.03 -14.38 -3.22
C ILE A 190 12.70 -14.54 -2.48
N MET A 191 11.64 -14.89 -3.21
CA MET A 191 10.34 -15.14 -2.59
C MET A 191 10.34 -16.41 -1.74
N ALA A 192 10.92 -17.51 -2.21
CA ALA A 192 11.04 -18.74 -1.41
C ALA A 192 11.76 -18.47 -0.08
N VAL A 193 12.89 -17.74 -0.11
CA VAL A 193 13.63 -17.33 1.10
C VAL A 193 12.75 -16.54 2.06
N ARG A 194 12.05 -15.52 1.58
CA ARG A 194 11.17 -14.72 2.43
C ARG A 194 9.98 -15.50 2.97
N SER A 195 9.49 -16.46 2.20
CA SER A 195 8.39 -17.32 2.63
C SER A 195 8.80 -18.20 3.81
N SER A 196 10.09 -18.46 3.96
CA SER A 196 10.63 -19.26 5.05
C SER A 196 10.48 -18.60 6.44
N VAL A 197 10.08 -17.33 6.56
CA VAL A 197 9.80 -16.72 7.87
C VAL A 197 8.67 -17.44 8.62
N TYR A 198 7.71 -18.02 7.90
CA TYR A 198 6.64 -18.80 8.50
C TYR A 198 7.12 -20.13 9.11
N PRO A 199 7.75 -21.06 8.36
CA PRO A 199 8.29 -22.28 8.95
C PRO A 199 9.39 -22.01 9.97
N LEU A 200 10.19 -20.94 9.82
CA LEU A 200 11.12 -20.50 10.88
C LEU A 200 10.38 -20.12 12.17
N SER A 201 9.27 -19.40 12.07
CA SER A 201 8.45 -19.03 13.24
C SER A 201 7.84 -20.27 13.90
N LEU A 202 7.37 -21.24 13.10
CA LEU A 202 6.91 -22.54 13.62
C LEU A 202 8.02 -23.27 14.38
N HIS A 203 9.24 -23.28 13.84
CA HIS A 203 10.42 -23.88 14.47
C HIS A 203 10.75 -23.20 15.81
N HIS A 204 10.80 -21.87 15.87
CA HIS A 204 11.03 -21.15 17.15
C HIS A 204 9.95 -21.41 18.21
N LEU A 205 8.73 -21.74 17.79
CA LEU A 205 7.63 -22.13 18.67
C LEU A 205 7.64 -23.63 19.05
N GLY A 206 8.65 -24.40 18.60
CA GLY A 206 8.78 -25.83 18.85
C GLY A 206 7.85 -26.73 18.05
N ARG A 207 7.25 -26.21 16.96
CA ARG A 207 6.33 -26.95 16.07
C ARG A 207 7.10 -27.57 14.91
N GLU A 208 8.05 -28.44 15.23
CA GLU A 208 9.07 -28.97 14.30
C GLU A 208 8.49 -29.71 13.09
N GLU A 209 7.52 -30.60 13.29
CA GLU A 209 6.93 -31.37 12.19
C GLU A 209 6.21 -30.45 11.19
N GLU A 210 5.52 -29.44 11.72
CA GLU A 210 4.81 -28.45 10.91
C GLU A 210 5.79 -27.53 10.18
N ALA A 211 6.83 -27.06 10.87
CA ALA A 211 7.88 -26.24 10.26
C ALA A 211 8.52 -26.94 9.05
N ARG A 212 8.87 -28.23 9.20
CA ARG A 212 9.45 -29.04 8.12
C ARG A 212 8.47 -29.23 6.97
N ALA A 213 7.23 -29.61 7.26
CA ALA A 213 6.21 -29.81 6.24
C ALA A 213 5.92 -28.54 5.43
N GLU A 214 5.84 -27.38 6.09
CA GLU A 214 5.61 -26.10 5.41
C GLU A 214 6.84 -25.63 4.64
N PHE A 215 8.05 -25.91 5.12
CA PHE A 215 9.27 -25.62 4.39
C PHE A 215 9.38 -26.44 3.09
N GLU A 216 9.04 -27.74 3.14
CA GLU A 216 9.04 -28.62 1.96
C GLU A 216 8.09 -28.11 0.87
N LYS A 217 6.89 -27.64 1.24
CA LYS A 217 5.96 -27.01 0.28
C LYS A 217 6.58 -25.81 -0.44
N ILE A 218 7.37 -25.00 0.27
CA ILE A 218 8.06 -23.84 -0.34
C ILE A 218 9.19 -24.33 -1.25
N GLU A 219 9.93 -25.36 -0.85
CA GLU A 219 11.01 -25.95 -1.63
C GLU A 219 10.51 -26.52 -2.97
N GLU A 220 9.35 -27.18 -2.98
CA GLU A 220 8.69 -27.67 -4.21
C GLU A 220 8.47 -26.53 -5.24
N THR A 221 8.27 -25.28 -4.77
CA THR A 221 8.05 -24.15 -5.68
C THR A 221 9.30 -23.71 -6.45
N ILE A 222 10.49 -24.20 -6.08
CA ILE A 222 11.77 -23.86 -6.71
C ILE A 222 12.57 -25.11 -7.13
N GLU A 223 11.97 -26.30 -7.15
CA GLU A 223 12.64 -27.57 -7.41
C GLU A 223 13.45 -27.54 -8.73
N ASP A 224 12.87 -26.97 -9.79
CA ASP A 224 13.47 -26.85 -11.13
C ASP A 224 14.71 -25.93 -11.18
N ILE A 225 14.94 -25.14 -10.14
CA ILE A 225 16.07 -24.21 -10.01
C ILE A 225 16.85 -24.40 -8.71
N SER A 226 16.71 -25.56 -8.08
CA SER A 226 17.39 -25.94 -6.82
C SER A 226 18.91 -25.77 -6.88
N ASP A 227 19.54 -26.15 -8.00
CA ASP A 227 21.00 -26.05 -8.22
C ASP A 227 21.53 -24.62 -8.51
N SER A 228 20.65 -23.61 -8.46
CA SER A 228 21.04 -22.22 -8.71
C SER A 228 21.99 -21.69 -7.63
N VAL A 229 22.99 -20.90 -8.01
CA VAL A 229 23.90 -20.25 -7.05
C VAL A 229 23.18 -19.32 -6.05
N PHE A 230 21.95 -18.90 -6.37
CA PHE A 230 21.14 -18.01 -5.54
C PHE A 230 20.34 -18.74 -4.45
N THR A 231 20.23 -20.08 -4.46
CA THR A 231 19.46 -20.85 -3.45
C THR A 231 20.21 -21.05 -2.13
N LYS A 232 21.47 -20.58 -2.02
CA LYS A 232 22.31 -20.79 -0.84
C LYS A 232 21.64 -20.39 0.46
N GLU A 233 21.04 -19.20 0.52
CA GLU A 233 20.36 -18.69 1.72
C GLU A 233 19.14 -19.54 2.08
N PHE A 234 18.35 -19.93 1.08
CA PHE A 234 17.20 -20.82 1.27
C PHE A 234 17.61 -22.14 1.93
N TYR A 235 18.70 -22.76 1.45
CA TYR A 235 19.19 -24.01 2.03
C TYR A 235 19.84 -23.85 3.40
N MET A 236 20.47 -22.70 3.70
CA MET A 236 20.90 -22.40 5.07
C MET A 236 19.71 -22.36 6.05
N ILE A 237 18.56 -21.83 5.61
CA ILE A 237 17.33 -21.85 6.42
C ILE A 237 16.80 -23.28 6.57
N LYS A 238 16.89 -24.11 5.52
CA LYS A 238 16.56 -25.53 5.60
C LYS A 238 17.39 -26.23 6.67
N ASP A 239 18.69 -26.00 6.71
CA ASP A 239 19.58 -26.63 7.69
C ASP A 239 19.20 -26.26 9.14
N ILE A 240 18.77 -25.01 9.37
CA ILE A 240 18.25 -24.56 10.67
C ILE A 240 17.00 -25.37 11.08
N ILE A 241 15.98 -25.43 10.21
CA ILE A 241 14.68 -26.08 10.52
C ILE A 241 14.83 -27.61 10.65
N PHE A 242 15.75 -28.20 9.90
CA PHE A 242 15.96 -29.66 9.88
C PHE A 242 17.06 -30.13 10.84
N GLU A 243 17.69 -29.22 11.59
CA GLU A 243 18.79 -29.49 12.53
C GLU A 243 19.93 -30.32 11.90
N LYS A 244 20.35 -29.95 10.68
CA LYS A 244 21.40 -30.67 9.92
C LYS A 244 22.77 -30.00 9.98
#